data_AF-A0A351Y3U6-F1
#
_entry.id   AF-A0A351Y3U6-F1
#
_cell.length_a   1.000
_cell.length_b   1.000
_cell.length_c   1.000
_cell.angle_alpha   90.00
_cell.angle_beta   90.00
_cell.angle_gamma   90.00
#
_symmetry.space_group_name_H-M   'P 1'
#
loop_
_entity.id
_entity.type
_entity.pdbx_description
1 polymer ?
#
loop_
_entity_poly.entity_id
_entity_poly.type
_entity_poly.pdbx_seq_one_letter_code
_entity_poly.pdbx_strand_id
1 'polypeptide(L)'
;MIVEADSSKSLPTIEIVGLPDAAIKESKERLRATFRNADIRLPNRKIVLNLSPSDIKKVGTSFDLPMAVAILFLISGNKIAAPQNEYLYF
;
A
#
# COMPACT_ATOMS: atom_id res chain seq x y z
N MET A 1 -8.21 9.69 7.00
CA MET A 1 -7.20 9.43 5.94
C MET A 1 -7.38 8.00 5.55
N ILE A 2 -7.27 7.70 4.26
CA ILE A 2 -7.55 6.38 3.74
C ILE A 2 -6.35 5.85 2.96
N VAL A 3 -6.03 4.57 3.14
CA VAL A 3 -5.00 3.87 2.37
C VAL A 3 -5.62 2.78 1.50
N GLU A 4 -5.35 2.86 0.20
CA GLU A 4 -5.77 1.86 -0.79
C GLU A 4 -4.54 1.22 -1.43
N ALA A 5 -4.61 -0.07 -1.73
CA ALA A 5 -3.56 -0.78 -2.46
C ALA A 5 -4.12 -1.38 -3.75
N ASP A 6 -3.45 -1.10 -4.87
CA ASP A 6 -3.74 -1.71 -6.17
C ASP A 6 -2.51 -2.44 -6.72
N SER A 7 -2.71 -3.43 -7.58
CA SER A 7 -1.61 -4.10 -8.29
C SER A 7 -1.83 -4.19 -9.79
N SER A 8 -0.75 -3.95 -10.55
CA SER A 8 -0.74 -4.07 -12.01
C SER A 8 0.36 -5.01 -12.49
N LYS A 9 0.22 -5.57 -13.70
CA LYS A 9 1.18 -6.48 -14.33
C LYS A 9 2.43 -5.76 -14.87
N SER A 10 2.92 -4.74 -14.18
CA SER A 10 4.12 -3.98 -14.52
C SER A 10 5.34 -4.47 -13.71
N LEU A 11 6.51 -3.87 -13.96
CA LEU A 11 7.74 -4.19 -13.24
C LEU A 11 7.53 -4.13 -11.71
N PRO A 12 8.07 -5.08 -10.94
CA PRO A 12 7.88 -5.11 -9.49
C PRO A 12 8.39 -3.85 -8.81
N THR A 13 7.47 -3.08 -8.23
CA THR A 13 7.78 -1.87 -7.48
C THR A 13 6.67 -1.56 -6.47
N ILE A 14 6.98 -0.73 -5.48
CA ILE A 14 5.99 -0.16 -4.56
C ILE A 14 6.06 1.35 -4.75
N GLU A 15 4.95 1.95 -5.16
CA GLU A 15 4.79 3.39 -5.31
C GLU A 15 3.77 3.91 -4.29
N ILE A 16 4.02 5.09 -3.73
CA ILE A 16 3.12 5.75 -2.79
C ILE A 16 2.71 7.09 -3.39
N VAL A 17 1.40 7.32 -3.52
CA VAL A 17 0.80 8.51 -4.13
C VAL A 17 -0.18 9.18 -3.16
N GLY A 18 -0.56 10.44 -3.43
CA GLY A 18 -1.43 11.23 -2.54
C GLY A 18 -0.67 12.19 -1.60
N LEU A 19 0.34 12.88 -2.14
CA LEU A 19 1.20 13.87 -1.44
C LEU A 19 1.91 13.34 -0.17
N PRO A 20 2.67 12.23 -0.27
CA PRO A 20 3.50 11.76 0.83
C PRO A 20 4.74 12.64 1.04
N ASP A 21 5.15 12.82 2.30
CA ASP A 21 6.45 13.37 2.66
C ASP A 21 7.58 12.33 2.48
N ALA A 22 8.80 12.72 2.87
CA ALA A 22 9.98 11.85 2.79
C ALA A 22 9.85 10.61 3.70
N ALA A 23 9.36 10.79 4.94
CA ALA A 23 9.21 9.71 5.90
C ALA A 23 8.25 8.62 5.40
N ILE A 24 7.16 9.03 4.73
CA ILE A 24 6.21 8.12 4.11
C ILE A 24 6.84 7.43 2.90
N LYS A 25 7.60 8.14 2.05
CA LYS A 25 8.29 7.53 0.90
C LYS A 25 9.31 6.47 1.33
N GLU A 26 9.97 6.66 2.47
CA GLU A 26 10.90 5.69 3.06
C GLU A 26 10.18 4.45 3.63
N SER A 27 8.89 4.56 3.95
CA SER A 27 8.09 3.45 4.44
C SER A 27 8.08 2.27 3.49
N LYS A 28 8.22 2.48 2.18
CA LYS A 28 8.28 1.38 1.21
C LYS A 28 9.41 0.39 1.51
N GLU A 29 10.56 0.88 2.01
CA GLU A 29 11.69 0.02 2.38
C GLU A 29 11.45 -0.67 3.73
N ARG A 30 10.82 0.03 4.69
CA ARG A 30 10.38 -0.58 5.95
C ARG A 30 9.36 -1.69 5.72
N LEU A 31 8.37 -1.45 4.84
CA LEU A 31 7.38 -2.44 4.42
C LEU A 31 8.05 -3.66 3.80
N ARG A 32 8.98 -3.47 2.85
CA ARG A 32 9.76 -4.58 2.27
C ARG A 32 10.50 -5.39 3.32
N ALA A 33 11.16 -4.71 4.27
CA ALA A 33 11.86 -5.37 5.35
C ALA A 33 10.91 -6.15 6.27
N THR A 34 9.77 -5.56 6.65
CA THR A 34 8.74 -6.20 7.48
C THR A 34 8.20 -7.46 6.81
N PHE A 35 7.82 -7.39 5.54
CA PHE A 35 7.30 -8.56 4.81
C PHE A 35 8.35 -9.66 4.67
N ARG A 36 9.60 -9.29 4.36
CA ARG A 36 10.72 -10.24 4.29
C ARG A 36 10.96 -10.92 5.65
N ASN A 37 10.94 -10.17 6.74
CA ASN A 37 11.15 -10.71 8.08
C ASN A 37 9.98 -11.59 8.56
N ALA A 38 8.78 -11.36 8.03
CA ALA A 38 7.59 -12.16 8.31
C ALA A 38 7.44 -13.39 7.38
N ASP A 39 8.41 -13.66 6.51
CA ASP A 39 8.34 -14.69 5.45
C ASP A 39 7.13 -14.55 4.51
N ILE A 40 6.66 -13.30 4.33
CA ILE A 40 5.55 -12.97 3.44
C ILE A 40 6.12 -12.50 2.10
N ARG A 41 5.84 -13.27 1.04
CA ARG A 41 6.30 -12.94 -0.31
C ARG A 41 5.42 -11.88 -0.94
N LEU A 42 6.03 -10.74 -1.27
CA LEU A 42 5.39 -9.74 -2.11
C LEU A 42 5.24 -10.27 -3.56
N PRO A 43 4.13 -9.94 -4.25
CA PRO A 43 3.91 -10.37 -5.62
C PRO A 43 4.91 -9.68 -6.56
N ASN A 44 5.31 -10.40 -7.62
CA ASN A 44 6.13 -9.85 -8.71
C ASN A 44 5.28 -8.95 -9.63
N ARG A 45 4.75 -7.87 -9.06
CA ARG A 45 3.85 -6.90 -9.70
C ARG A 45 4.15 -5.51 -9.16
N LYS A 46 3.76 -4.47 -9.91
CA LYS A 46 3.72 -3.11 -9.38
C LYS A 46 2.59 -3.00 -8.38
N ILE A 47 2.88 -2.51 -7.18
CA ILE A 47 1.92 -2.17 -6.13
C ILE A 47 1.87 -0.65 -6.02
N VAL A 48 0.66 -0.09 -6.05
CA VAL A 48 0.43 1.35 -5.84
C VAL A 48 -0.36 1.53 -4.55
N LEU A 49 0.19 2.30 -3.63
CA LEU A 49 -0.45 2.72 -2.39
C LEU A 49 -0.96 4.15 -2.55
N ASN A 50 -2.28 4.33 -2.51
CA ASN A 50 -2.92 5.63 -2.61
C ASN A 50 -3.30 6.15 -1.22
N LEU A 51 -2.92 7.39 -0.90
CA LEU A 51 -3.23 8.06 0.36
C LEU A 51 -4.28 9.16 0.14
N SER A 52 -5.52 8.88 0.51
CA SER A 52 -6.65 9.81 0.34
C SER A 52 -6.93 10.61 1.62
N PRO A 53 -7.36 11.89 1.49
CA PRO A 53 -7.64 12.62 0.25
C PRO A 53 -6.38 13.27 -0.33
N SER A 54 -6.14 13.16 -1.64
CA SER A 54 -4.84 13.45 -2.29
C SER A 54 -4.42 14.92 -2.35
N ASP A 55 -5.28 15.84 -1.93
CA ASP A 55 -5.07 17.29 -1.84
C ASP A 55 -4.37 17.72 -0.54
N ILE A 56 -4.42 16.88 0.50
CA ILE A 56 -3.77 17.13 1.78
C ILE A 56 -2.42 16.42 1.83
N LYS A 57 -1.37 17.11 2.29
CA LYS A 57 -0.03 16.53 2.49
C LYS A 57 -0.04 15.58 3.70
N LYS A 58 0.50 14.37 3.54
CA LYS A 58 0.64 13.39 4.62
C LYS A 58 2.07 13.42 5.14
N VAL A 59 2.22 13.38 6.47
CA VAL A 59 3.51 13.55 7.14
C VAL A 59 3.67 12.49 8.23
N GLY A 60 4.90 11.99 8.38
CA GLY A 60 5.29 11.07 9.44
C GLY A 60 5.08 9.58 9.11
N THR A 61 5.41 8.71 10.07
CA THR A 61 5.50 7.26 9.87
C THR A 61 4.23 6.48 10.25
N SER A 62 3.18 7.18 10.68
CA SER A 62 1.91 6.56 11.12
C SER A 62 1.18 5.78 10.01
N PHE A 63 1.61 5.92 8.75
CA PHE A 63 1.04 5.21 7.61
C PHE A 63 1.63 3.81 7.41
N ASP A 64 2.72 3.43 8.10
CA ASP A 64 3.37 2.14 7.93
C ASP A 64 2.40 0.96 8.16
N LEU A 65 1.63 1.02 9.25
CA LEU A 65 0.65 -0.01 9.59
C LEU A 65 -0.49 -0.11 8.56
N PRO A 66 -1.24 0.96 8.24
CA PRO A 66 -2.34 0.84 7.27
C PRO A 66 -1.85 0.45 5.87
N MET A 67 -0.66 0.91 5.44
CA MET A 67 -0.06 0.46 4.18
C MET A 67 0.31 -1.03 4.20
N ALA A 68 0.83 -1.54 5.32
CA ALA A 68 1.11 -2.96 5.46
C ALA A 68 -0.17 -3.80 5.39
N VAL A 69 -1.22 -3.37 6.09
CA VAL A 69 -2.53 -4.05 6.07
C VAL A 69 -3.12 -4.07 4.67
N ALA A 70 -3.09 -2.94 3.95
CA ALA A 70 -3.59 -2.87 2.58
C ALA A 70 -2.83 -3.82 1.62
N ILE A 71 -1.50 -3.92 1.77
CA ILE A 71 -0.69 -4.88 1.01
C ILE A 71 -1.02 -6.33 1.39
N LEU A 72 -1.14 -6.65 2.68
CA LEU A 72 -1.50 -8.00 3.14
C LEU A 72 -2.83 -8.43 2.56
N PHE A 73 -3.81 -7.54 2.60
CA PHE A 73 -5.13 -7.78 2.04
C PHE A 73 -5.05 -8.08 0.54
N LEU A 74 -4.32 -7.25 -0.22
CA LEU A 74 -4.07 -7.44 -1.66
C LEU A 74 -3.41 -8.80 -1.98
N ILE A 75 -2.48 -9.26 -1.13
CA ILE A 75 -1.74 -10.52 -1.32
C ILE A 75 -2.56 -11.74 -0.92
N SER A 76 -3.38 -11.62 0.12
CA SER A 76 -4.18 -12.73 0.66
C SER A 76 -5.14 -13.35 -0.36
N GLY A 77 -5.37 -12.69 -1.50
CA GLY A 77 -6.26 -13.19 -2.54
C GLY A 77 -7.73 -13.18 -2.13
N ASN A 78 -8.05 -12.67 -0.93
CA ASN A 78 -9.39 -12.33 -0.54
C ASN A 78 -9.83 -11.16 -1.42
N LYS A 79 -10.39 -11.53 -2.56
CA LYS A 79 -11.44 -10.75 -3.19
C LYS A 79 -12.57 -10.73 -2.16
N ILE A 80 -12.54 -9.79 -1.21
CA ILE A 80 -13.82 -9.22 -0.79
C ILE A 80 -14.46 -8.88 -2.13
N ALA A 81 -15.61 -9.46 -2.41
CA ALA A 81 -16.38 -9.16 -3.61
C ALA A 81 -16.77 -7.68 -3.53
N ALA A 82 -15.81 -6.79 -3.78
CA ALA A 82 -16.05 -5.40 -4.02
C ALA A 82 -16.81 -5.40 -5.33
N PRO A 83 -18.08 -4.94 -5.34
CA PRO A 83 -18.88 -4.90 -6.54
C PRO A 83 -18.28 -3.86 -7.49
N GLN A 84 -17.23 -4.23 -8.25
CA GLN A 84 -16.52 -3.47 -9.30
C GLN A 84 -16.13 -2.00 -9.01
N ASN A 85 -16.47 -1.45 -7.85
CA ASN A 85 -16.55 0.00 -7.61
C ASN A 85 -16.40 0.39 -6.13
N GLU A 86 -15.87 -0.49 -5.27
CA GLU A 86 -15.62 -0.17 -3.86
C GLU A 86 -14.16 -0.40 -3.50
N TYR A 87 -13.43 0.70 -3.41
CA TYR A 87 -12.12 0.78 -2.82
C TYR A 87 -12.23 0.37 -1.34
N LEU A 88 -11.36 -0.54 -0.89
CA LEU A 88 -11.33 -0.93 0.51
C LEU A 88 -10.58 0.15 1.29
N TYR A 89 -11.35 0.94 2.04
CA TYR A 89 -10.86 2.08 2.79
C TYR A 89 -10.33 1.65 4.17
N PHE A 90 -9.04 1.87 4.46
CA PHE A 90 -8.43 1.71 5.80
C PHE A 90 -7.92 3.04 6.34
#